data_AF-A0A2V4HYX9-F1
#
_entry.id   AF-A0A2V4HYX9-F1
#
_cell.length_a   1.000
_cell.length_b   1.000
_cell.length_c   1.000
_cell.angle_alpha   90.00
_cell.angle_beta   90.00
_cell.angle_gamma   90.00
#
_symmetry.space_group_name_H-M   'P 1'
#
loop_
_entity.id
_entity.type
_entity.pdbx_description
1 polymer ?
#
loop_
_entity_poly.entity_id
_entity_poly.type
_entity_poly.pdbx_seq_one_letter_code
_entity_poly.pdbx_strand_id
1 'polypeptide(L)'
;MIAWDEDTDIDSIERTGPYTPPAYIRSGLLVLTEPTKEALENSGLKGISRFEHLEKSHIVELDWQQWDAAKGISVYLELDGEPESIIESRPHDPQLAARMPAFWCAYVAGKVALRMDESVKSNDPSHYLEVVRADEHADFFKADVHGGYLVSERAKNWLEQHCPEAFQFALIPRPGK
;
A
#
# COMPACT_ATOMS: atom_id res chain seq x y z
N MET A 1 3.63 10.43 -4.99
CA MET A 1 3.60 10.95 -3.61
C MET A 1 2.14 11.09 -3.16
N ILE A 2 1.85 11.12 -1.87
CA ILE A 2 0.57 11.58 -1.30
C ILE A 2 0.94 12.81 -0.48
N ALA A 3 0.27 13.91 -0.78
CA ALA A 3 0.38 15.16 -0.06
C ALA A 3 -0.96 15.45 0.60
N TRP A 4 -0.90 15.83 1.88
CA TRP A 4 -2.05 16.35 2.59
C TRP A 4 -2.08 17.87 2.36
N ASP A 5 -3.24 18.37 1.94
CA ASP A 5 -3.48 19.80 1.78
C ASP A 5 -4.15 20.35 3.05
N GLU A 6 -3.39 21.15 3.81
CA GLU A 6 -3.85 21.84 5.03
C GLU A 6 -5.07 22.73 4.81
N ASP A 7 -5.22 23.29 3.61
CA ASP A 7 -6.27 24.26 3.28
C ASP A 7 -7.56 23.58 2.82
N THR A 8 -7.47 22.39 2.22
CA THR A 8 -8.64 21.66 1.70
C THR A 8 -9.02 20.42 2.50
N ASP A 9 -8.17 19.95 3.43
CA ASP A 9 -8.31 18.70 4.19
C ASP A 9 -8.47 17.47 3.29
N ILE A 10 -7.86 17.53 2.10
CA ILE A 10 -7.93 16.48 1.08
C ILE A 10 -6.55 15.85 0.92
N ASP A 11 -6.50 14.53 1.05
CA ASP A 11 -5.34 13.75 0.66
C ASP A 11 -5.29 13.64 -0.87
N SER A 12 -4.13 13.88 -1.45
CA SER A 12 -3.90 13.79 -2.89
C SER A 12 -2.91 12.69 -3.24
N ILE A 13 -2.82 12.32 -4.52
CA ILE A 13 -1.85 11.38 -5.03
C ILE A 13 -1.24 11.84 -6.36
N GLU A 14 0.08 11.71 -6.39
CA GLU A 14 0.94 11.89 -7.53
C GLU A 14 1.59 10.55 -7.89
N ARG A 15 1.59 10.18 -9.16
CA ARG A 15 2.13 8.88 -9.59
C ARG A 15 2.26 8.78 -11.09
N THR A 16 2.93 7.72 -11.52
CA THR A 16 2.90 7.26 -12.91
C THR A 16 1.61 6.47 -13.19
N GLY A 17 1.20 6.49 -14.47
CA GLY A 17 0.16 5.65 -15.07
C GLY A 17 0.56 5.18 -16.48
N PRO A 18 -0.28 4.42 -17.19
CA PRO A 18 -1.65 4.05 -16.84
C PRO A 18 -1.75 2.91 -15.82
N TYR A 19 -0.70 2.10 -15.68
CA TYR A 19 -0.75 0.95 -14.78
C TYR A 19 -0.80 1.36 -13.31
N THR A 20 -1.66 0.69 -12.54
CA THR A 20 -1.63 0.70 -11.08
C THR A 20 -1.85 -0.69 -10.51
N PRO A 21 -1.14 -1.07 -9.44
CA PRO A 21 -1.54 -2.23 -8.66
C PRO A 21 -2.93 -1.98 -8.02
N PRO A 22 -3.73 -3.04 -7.79
CA PRO A 22 -5.06 -2.92 -7.18
C PRO A 22 -5.02 -2.39 -5.74
N ALA A 23 -3.95 -2.70 -5.01
CA ALA A 23 -3.66 -2.24 -3.66
C ALA A 23 -2.15 -2.09 -3.47
N TYR A 24 -1.71 -1.18 -2.59
CA TYR A 24 -0.30 -0.98 -2.23
C TYR A 24 -0.16 -0.18 -0.93
N ILE A 25 1.04 -0.17 -0.35
CA ILE A 25 1.35 0.66 0.83
C ILE A 25 2.18 1.86 0.38
N ARG A 26 1.77 3.07 0.79
CA ARG A 26 2.54 4.30 0.57
C ARG A 26 2.59 5.10 1.86
N SER A 27 3.80 5.41 2.33
CA SER A 27 4.02 6.17 3.58
C SER A 27 3.20 5.65 4.78
N GLY A 28 3.10 4.31 4.89
CA GLY A 28 2.34 3.66 5.96
C GLY A 28 0.81 3.65 5.76
N LEU A 29 0.29 4.14 4.65
CA LEU A 29 -1.14 4.10 4.30
C LEU A 29 -1.42 2.95 3.32
N LEU A 30 -2.51 2.22 3.55
CA LEU A 30 -3.02 1.22 2.62
C LEU A 30 -3.86 1.94 1.55
N VAL A 31 -3.38 1.94 0.32
CA VAL A 31 -4.08 2.56 -0.82
C VAL A 31 -4.73 1.47 -1.66
N LEU A 32 -5.98 1.68 -2.04
CA LEU A 32 -6.79 0.80 -2.87
C LEU A 32 -7.27 1.55 -4.11
N THR A 33 -7.41 0.83 -5.22
CA THR A 33 -8.22 1.31 -6.35
C THR A 33 -9.71 1.15 -6.02
N GLU A 34 -10.58 1.95 -6.65
CA GLU A 34 -12.05 1.86 -6.46
C GLU A 34 -12.58 0.41 -6.54
N PRO A 35 -12.28 -0.39 -7.58
CA PRO A 35 -12.82 -1.75 -7.66
C PRO A 35 -12.37 -2.64 -6.49
N THR A 36 -11.13 -2.47 -6.02
CA THR A 36 -10.61 -3.21 -4.86
C THR A 36 -11.24 -2.75 -3.56
N LYS A 37 -11.47 -1.45 -3.39
CA LYS A 37 -12.17 -0.87 -2.23
C LYS A 37 -13.59 -1.42 -2.15
N GLU A 38 -14.34 -1.40 -3.26
CA GLU A 38 -15.69 -1.95 -3.32
C GLU A 38 -15.72 -3.46 -3.03
N ALA A 39 -14.77 -4.22 -3.59
CA ALA A 39 -14.66 -5.64 -3.30
C ALA A 39 -14.35 -5.90 -1.81
N LEU A 40 -13.50 -5.06 -1.20
CA LEU A 40 -13.15 -5.18 0.21
C LEU A 40 -14.34 -4.88 1.12
N GLU A 41 -15.12 -3.83 0.83
CA GLU A 41 -16.35 -3.51 1.58
C GLU A 41 -17.35 -4.67 1.57
N ASN A 42 -17.44 -5.39 0.44
CA ASN A 42 -18.34 -6.53 0.27
C ASN A 42 -17.78 -7.87 0.79
N SER A 43 -16.52 -7.92 1.20
CA SER A 43 -15.85 -9.16 1.64
C SER A 43 -16.28 -9.65 3.03
N GLY A 44 -16.86 -8.77 3.86
CA GLY A 44 -17.14 -9.03 5.27
C GLY A 44 -15.91 -9.02 6.18
N LEU A 45 -14.71 -8.73 5.65
CA LEU A 45 -13.49 -8.52 6.43
C LEU A 45 -13.63 -7.29 7.34
N LYS A 46 -12.97 -7.32 8.49
CA LYS A 46 -13.07 -6.31 9.55
C LYS A 46 -11.72 -5.66 9.85
N GLY A 47 -11.74 -4.55 10.59
CA GLY A 47 -10.52 -3.84 11.00
C GLY A 47 -10.17 -2.63 10.13
N ILE A 48 -10.95 -2.31 9.10
CA ILE A 48 -10.92 -1.00 8.42
C ILE A 48 -11.99 -0.10 9.06
N SER A 49 -11.62 1.12 9.43
CA SER A 49 -12.53 2.09 10.06
C SER A 49 -13.24 3.00 9.08
N ARG A 50 -12.53 3.43 8.02
CA ARG A 50 -13.05 4.31 6.98
C ARG A 50 -12.18 4.28 5.73
N PHE A 51 -12.74 4.78 4.63
CA PHE A 51 -12.03 5.04 3.39
C PHE A 51 -12.08 6.55 3.11
N GLU A 52 -10.96 7.11 2.68
CA GLU A 52 -10.87 8.52 2.25
C GLU A 52 -10.43 8.56 0.78
N HIS A 53 -11.10 9.39 -0.02
CA HIS A 53 -10.78 9.54 -1.44
C HIS A 53 -9.44 10.28 -1.60
N LEU A 54 -8.62 9.83 -2.56
CA LEU A 54 -7.35 10.47 -2.90
C LEU A 54 -7.49 11.22 -4.23
N GLU A 55 -7.34 12.54 -4.20
CA GLU A 55 -7.38 13.37 -5.41
C GLU A 55 -6.15 13.15 -6.28
N LYS A 56 -6.34 12.97 -7.58
CA LYS A 56 -5.23 12.78 -8.53
C LYS A 56 -4.62 14.14 -8.90
N SER A 57 -3.75 14.68 -8.06
CA SER A 57 -3.12 15.99 -8.24
C SER A 57 -2.07 16.00 -9.35
N HIS A 58 -1.30 14.91 -9.52
CA HIS A 58 -0.23 14.86 -10.53
C HIS A 58 0.01 13.43 -11.06
N ILE A 59 -0.69 13.09 -12.12
CA ILE A 59 -0.50 11.86 -12.90
C ILE A 59 0.37 12.11 -14.12
N VAL A 60 1.36 11.25 -14.35
CA VAL A 60 2.23 11.31 -15.53
C VAL A 60 2.20 9.99 -16.29
N GLU A 61 2.31 10.05 -17.62
CA GLU A 61 2.38 8.86 -18.46
C GLU A 61 3.78 8.23 -18.37
N LEU A 62 3.83 6.95 -18.02
CA LEU A 62 5.02 6.12 -18.05
C LEU A 62 4.63 4.69 -18.40
N ASP A 63 4.77 4.32 -19.67
CA ASP A 63 4.55 2.95 -20.12
C ASP A 63 5.78 2.08 -19.87
N TRP A 64 5.91 1.62 -18.62
CA TRP A 64 6.98 0.72 -18.21
C TRP A 64 6.67 -0.76 -18.46
N GLN A 65 5.42 -1.10 -18.83
CA GLN A 65 5.03 -2.48 -19.07
C GLN A 65 5.74 -3.09 -20.29
N GLN A 66 6.23 -2.25 -21.19
CA GLN A 66 7.00 -2.66 -22.36
C GLN A 66 8.51 -2.73 -22.11
N TRP A 67 8.97 -2.43 -20.89
CA TRP A 67 10.40 -2.42 -20.59
C TRP A 67 10.93 -3.84 -20.37
N ASP A 68 12.07 -4.13 -20.98
CA ASP A 68 12.86 -5.31 -20.68
C ASP A 68 13.51 -5.16 -19.30
N ALA A 69 13.07 -5.97 -18.34
CA ALA A 69 13.56 -6.00 -16.96
C ALA A 69 15.04 -6.41 -16.85
N ALA A 70 15.65 -6.99 -17.90
CA ALA A 70 17.09 -7.25 -17.94
C ALA A 70 17.92 -6.01 -18.27
N LYS A 71 17.29 -4.90 -18.70
CA LYS A 71 17.97 -3.65 -19.01
C LYS A 71 17.85 -2.67 -17.85
N GLY A 72 18.89 -1.85 -17.68
CA GLY A 72 18.84 -0.74 -16.73
C GLY A 72 17.77 0.27 -17.12
N ILE A 73 17.14 0.88 -16.11
CA ILE A 73 16.11 1.93 -16.29
C ILE A 73 16.58 3.11 -17.15
N SER A 74 17.89 3.41 -17.13
CA SER A 74 18.50 4.47 -17.93
C SER A 74 18.41 4.27 -19.44
N VAL A 75 18.07 3.06 -19.90
CA VAL A 75 17.78 2.79 -21.32
C VAL A 75 16.46 3.42 -21.75
N TYR A 76 15.52 3.59 -20.81
CA TYR A 76 14.17 4.06 -21.08
C TYR A 76 13.93 5.48 -20.57
N LEU A 77 14.64 5.89 -19.53
CA LEU A 77 14.52 7.20 -18.93
C LEU A 77 15.89 7.84 -18.73
N GLU A 78 15.99 9.09 -19.14
CA GLU A 78 17.01 9.97 -18.58
C GLU A 78 16.58 10.30 -17.14
N LEU A 79 17.40 9.85 -16.19
CA LEU A 79 17.17 10.09 -14.77
C LEU A 79 18.12 11.20 -14.32
N ASP A 80 17.60 12.41 -14.25
CA ASP A 80 18.25 13.50 -13.52
C ASP A 80 17.62 13.60 -12.11
N GLY A 81 18.42 13.30 -11.09
CA GLY A 81 18.02 13.41 -9.67
C GLY A 81 17.50 12.11 -9.05
N GLU A 82 16.61 12.26 -8.07
CA GLU A 82 16.06 11.18 -7.24
C GLU A 82 14.88 10.47 -7.92
N PRO A 83 14.40 9.31 -7.43
CA PRO A 83 13.29 8.58 -8.05
C PRO A 83 12.01 9.41 -8.24
N GLU A 84 11.75 10.37 -7.36
CA GLU A 84 10.61 11.30 -7.43
C GLU A 84 10.65 12.19 -8.69
N SER A 85 11.85 12.49 -9.21
CA SER A 85 12.04 13.26 -10.44
C SER A 85 11.31 12.64 -11.63
N ILE A 86 11.05 11.33 -11.63
CA ILE A 86 10.28 10.65 -12.69
C ILE A 86 8.88 11.26 -12.81
N ILE A 87 8.28 11.67 -11.69
CA ILE A 87 6.95 12.27 -11.62
C ILE A 87 7.05 13.80 -11.73
N GLU A 88 7.94 14.42 -10.97
CA GLU A 88 8.03 15.89 -10.85
C GLU A 88 8.48 16.59 -12.16
N SER A 89 9.32 15.93 -12.96
CA SER A 89 9.87 16.52 -14.20
C SER A 89 8.89 16.52 -15.39
N ARG A 90 7.75 15.84 -15.27
CA ARG A 90 6.79 15.65 -16.36
C ARG A 90 5.50 16.42 -16.08
N PRO A 91 4.84 16.98 -17.10
CA PRO A 91 3.57 17.67 -16.92
C PRO A 91 2.48 16.68 -16.50
N HIS A 92 1.55 17.16 -15.67
CA HIS A 92 0.34 16.41 -15.34
C HIS A 92 -0.49 16.12 -16.59
N ASP A 93 -0.89 14.86 -16.78
CA ASP A 93 -1.84 14.43 -17.81
C ASP A 93 -3.25 14.23 -17.20
N PRO A 94 -4.17 15.21 -17.37
CA PRO A 94 -5.52 15.12 -16.84
C PRO A 94 -6.38 14.08 -17.58
N GLN A 95 -6.10 13.80 -18.85
CA GLN A 95 -6.86 12.80 -19.60
C GLN A 95 -6.51 11.40 -19.13
N LEU A 96 -5.23 11.13 -18.92
CA LEU A 96 -4.77 9.89 -18.29
C LEU A 96 -5.33 9.75 -16.87
N ALA A 97 -5.26 10.81 -16.06
CA ALA A 97 -5.82 10.80 -14.71
C ALA A 97 -7.30 10.43 -14.70
N ALA A 98 -8.11 10.96 -15.62
CA ALA A 98 -9.53 10.65 -15.75
C ALA A 98 -9.80 9.19 -16.18
N ARG A 99 -8.90 8.57 -16.95
CA ARG A 99 -9.00 7.16 -17.38
C ARG A 99 -8.56 6.16 -16.30
N MET A 100 -7.66 6.58 -15.41
CA MET A 100 -7.21 5.75 -14.29
C MET A 100 -8.31 5.61 -13.23
N PRO A 101 -8.33 4.50 -12.47
CA PRO A 101 -9.30 4.33 -11.40
C PRO A 101 -9.20 5.46 -10.35
N ALA A 102 -10.27 5.64 -9.58
CA ALA A 102 -10.19 6.43 -8.34
C ALA A 102 -9.36 5.66 -7.29
N PHE A 103 -8.77 6.40 -6.36
CA PHE A 103 -7.91 5.87 -5.32
C PHE A 103 -8.46 6.20 -3.95
N TRP A 104 -8.27 5.28 -3.01
CA TRP A 104 -8.80 5.39 -1.66
C TRP A 104 -7.76 4.99 -0.63
N CYS A 105 -7.60 5.80 0.40
CA CYS A 105 -6.86 5.44 1.60
C CYS A 105 -7.76 4.63 2.55
N ALA A 106 -7.35 3.42 2.91
CA ALA A 106 -8.04 2.57 3.88
C ALA A 106 -7.41 2.72 5.28
N TYR A 107 -8.17 3.27 6.22
CA TYR A 107 -7.69 3.49 7.59
C TYR A 107 -7.90 2.26 8.46
N VAL A 108 -6.84 1.49 8.67
CA VAL A 108 -6.85 0.33 9.56
C VAL A 108 -6.94 0.74 11.03
N ALA A 109 -7.94 0.19 11.72
CA ALA A 109 -8.21 0.43 13.13
C ALA A 109 -8.08 -0.83 14.01
N GLY A 110 -8.03 -2.02 13.42
CA GLY A 110 -7.69 -3.22 14.19
C GLY A 110 -6.32 -3.08 14.84
N LYS A 111 -6.18 -3.52 16.08
CA LYS A 111 -4.96 -3.34 16.87
C LYS A 111 -4.29 -4.67 17.13
N VAL A 112 -2.97 -4.67 17.00
CA VAL A 112 -2.13 -5.80 17.40
C VAL A 112 -0.98 -5.29 18.25
N ALA A 113 -0.74 -5.98 19.37
CA ALA A 113 0.41 -5.75 20.23
C ALA A 113 1.47 -6.78 19.87
N LEU A 114 2.66 -6.27 19.55
CA LEU A 114 3.81 -7.08 19.18
C LEU A 114 4.88 -7.05 20.25
N ARG A 115 5.63 -8.15 20.37
CA ARG A 115 6.91 -8.21 21.06
C ARG A 115 8.00 -8.24 20.00
N MET A 116 9.02 -7.40 20.17
CA MET A 116 10.21 -7.38 19.32
C MET A 116 11.44 -7.85 20.10
N ASP A 117 12.21 -8.75 19.50
CA ASP A 117 13.56 -9.10 19.97
C ASP A 117 14.62 -8.27 19.22
N GLU A 118 15.05 -7.19 19.85
CA GLU A 118 16.06 -6.26 19.30
C GLU A 118 17.45 -6.89 19.12
N SER A 119 17.70 -8.06 19.73
CA SER A 119 18.99 -8.75 19.60
C SER A 119 19.14 -9.48 18.27
N VAL A 120 18.01 -9.79 17.61
CA VAL A 120 17.98 -10.50 16.33
C VAL A 120 18.16 -9.53 15.18
N LYS A 121 19.25 -9.70 14.41
CA LYS A 121 19.48 -8.95 13.17
C LYS A 121 18.99 -9.78 11.99
N SER A 122 17.72 -9.60 11.61
CA SER A 122 17.14 -10.21 10.42
C SER A 122 16.28 -9.22 9.65
N ASN A 123 16.21 -9.38 8.33
CA ASN A 123 15.27 -8.65 7.48
C ASN A 123 13.89 -9.34 7.43
N ASP A 124 13.79 -10.58 7.92
CA ASP A 124 12.52 -11.30 8.00
C ASP A 124 11.85 -11.00 9.35
N PRO A 125 10.69 -10.31 9.36
CA PRO A 125 9.98 -9.97 10.58
C PRO A 125 9.55 -11.19 11.41
N SER A 126 9.40 -12.37 10.81
CA SER A 126 9.04 -13.60 11.53
C SER A 126 10.12 -14.07 12.53
N HIS A 127 11.37 -13.60 12.38
CA HIS A 127 12.47 -13.99 13.25
C HIS A 127 12.59 -13.14 14.53
N TYR A 128 12.01 -11.94 14.54
CA TYR A 128 12.19 -10.99 15.64
C TYR A 128 10.87 -10.38 16.12
N LEU A 129 9.75 -10.59 15.43
CA LEU A 129 8.42 -10.17 15.89
C LEU A 129 7.60 -11.37 16.37
N GLU A 130 6.77 -11.11 17.35
CA GLU A 130 5.81 -12.07 17.87
C GLU A 130 4.52 -11.38 18.29
N VAL A 131 3.38 -11.99 17.97
CA VAL A 131 2.06 -11.44 18.32
C VAL A 131 1.71 -11.78 19.76
N VAL A 132 1.69 -10.77 20.63
CA VAL A 132 1.30 -10.90 22.04
C VAL A 132 -0.22 -10.94 22.18
N ARG A 133 -0.90 -10.03 21.48
CA ARG A 133 -2.36 -9.90 21.50
C ARG A 133 -2.84 -9.27 20.22
N ALA A 134 -3.96 -9.74 19.67
CA ALA A 134 -4.64 -9.14 18.54
C ALA A 134 -6.12 -8.96 18.85
N ASP A 135 -6.76 -7.98 18.21
CA ASP A 135 -8.22 -7.89 18.18
C ASP A 135 -8.83 -9.12 17.49
N GLU A 136 -9.59 -9.92 18.23
CA GLU A 136 -10.17 -11.17 17.71
C GLU A 136 -11.30 -10.95 16.70
N HIS A 137 -11.79 -9.71 16.58
CA HIS A 137 -12.88 -9.33 15.68
C HIS A 137 -12.40 -8.55 14.44
N ALA A 138 -11.09 -8.39 14.27
CA ALA A 138 -10.50 -7.72 13.12
C ALA A 138 -9.76 -8.69 12.20
N ASP A 139 -9.62 -8.32 10.94
CA ASP A 139 -8.79 -9.00 9.95
C ASP A 139 -7.62 -8.14 9.48
N PHE A 140 -7.74 -6.82 9.56
CA PHE A 140 -6.67 -5.87 9.28
C PHE A 140 -6.21 -5.22 10.58
N PHE A 141 -4.90 -5.17 10.78
CA PHE A 141 -4.30 -4.69 12.01
C PHE A 141 -3.18 -3.69 11.73
N LYS A 142 -3.08 -2.67 12.59
CA LYS A 142 -1.93 -1.78 12.68
C LYS A 142 -1.14 -2.14 13.93
N ALA A 143 0.18 -2.33 13.76
CA ALA A 143 1.08 -2.51 14.88
C ALA A 143 1.21 -1.21 15.68
N ASP A 144 1.32 -1.34 17.00
CA ASP A 144 1.46 -0.24 17.94
C ASP A 144 2.82 0.47 17.88
N VAL A 145 3.91 -0.27 17.68
CA VAL A 145 5.28 0.29 17.77
C VAL A 145 6.14 0.02 16.53
N HIS A 146 5.91 -1.07 15.81
CA HIS A 146 6.85 -1.55 14.78
C HIS A 146 6.53 -1.20 13.33
N GLY A 147 5.52 -0.36 13.08
CA GLY A 147 5.11 0.01 11.73
C GLY A 147 4.60 -1.19 10.91
N GLY A 148 3.91 -0.89 9.81
CA GLY A 148 3.38 -1.92 8.91
C GLY A 148 2.02 -2.48 9.30
N TYR A 149 1.48 -3.27 8.37
CA TYR A 149 0.17 -3.91 8.46
C TYR A 149 0.35 -5.39 8.78
N LEU A 150 -0.49 -5.88 9.68
CA LEU A 150 -0.69 -7.30 9.88
C LEU A 150 -2.09 -7.65 9.42
N VAL A 151 -2.28 -8.87 8.96
CA VAL A 151 -3.58 -9.36 8.50
C VAL A 151 -3.87 -10.74 9.06
N SER A 152 -5.14 -11.06 9.25
CA SER A 152 -5.58 -12.43 9.50
C SER A 152 -5.31 -13.31 8.27
N GLU A 153 -5.32 -14.63 8.45
CA GLU A 153 -5.21 -15.56 7.32
C GLU A 153 -6.34 -15.36 6.31
N ARG A 154 -7.55 -15.02 6.77
CA ARG A 154 -8.70 -14.72 5.90
C ARG A 154 -8.47 -13.47 5.04
N ALA A 155 -7.93 -12.40 5.63
CA ALA A 155 -7.56 -11.21 4.87
C ALA A 155 -6.37 -11.45 3.94
N LYS A 156 -5.36 -12.23 4.35
CA LYS A 156 -4.28 -12.66 3.46
C LYS A 156 -4.82 -13.37 2.22
N ASN A 157 -5.66 -14.39 2.40
CA ASN A 157 -6.22 -15.16 1.28
C ASN A 157 -7.06 -14.27 0.35
N TRP A 158 -7.81 -13.33 0.94
CA TRP A 158 -8.57 -12.34 0.15
C TRP A 158 -7.64 -11.43 -0.67
N LEU A 159 -6.56 -10.93 -0.08
CA LEU A 159 -5.56 -10.09 -0.75
C LEU A 159 -4.85 -10.83 -1.88
N GLU A 160 -4.45 -12.09 -1.66
CA GLU A 160 -3.83 -12.91 -2.71
C GLU A 160 -4.78 -13.15 -3.88
N GLN A 161 -6.09 -13.27 -3.62
CA GLN A 161 -7.10 -13.45 -4.65
C GLN A 161 -7.43 -12.16 -5.42
N HIS A 162 -7.57 -11.03 -4.74
CA HIS A 162 -8.07 -9.77 -5.33
C HIS A 162 -6.97 -8.78 -5.69
N CYS A 163 -5.78 -8.93 -5.11
CA CYS A 163 -4.60 -8.09 -5.30
C CYS A 163 -3.37 -8.98 -5.53
N PRO A 164 -3.38 -9.83 -6.59
CA PRO A 164 -2.29 -10.76 -6.83
C PRO A 164 -0.97 -10.00 -6.96
N GLU A 165 0.09 -10.54 -6.36
CA GLU A 165 1.46 -10.00 -6.40
C GLU A 165 1.64 -8.59 -5.78
N ALA A 166 0.58 -7.99 -5.22
CA ALA A 166 0.66 -6.67 -4.60
C ALA A 166 1.44 -6.66 -3.28
N PHE A 167 1.50 -7.81 -2.59
CA PHE A 167 2.11 -7.94 -1.26
C PHE A 167 2.93 -9.21 -1.13
N GLN A 168 3.99 -9.12 -0.32
CA GLN A 168 4.71 -10.28 0.22
C GLN A 168 4.30 -10.45 1.67
N PHE A 169 4.05 -11.70 2.08
CA PHE A 169 3.60 -12.04 3.43
C PHE A 169 4.67 -12.82 4.19
N ALA A 170 4.86 -12.46 5.46
CA ALA A 170 5.64 -13.23 6.42
C ALA A 170 4.71 -13.68 7.56
N LEU A 171 4.85 -14.93 8.00
CA LEU A 171 4.06 -15.45 9.11
C LEU A 171 4.68 -15.00 10.44
N ILE A 172 3.97 -14.16 11.19
CA ILE A 172 4.40 -13.74 12.52
C ILE A 172 3.91 -14.76 13.56
N PRO A 173 4.80 -15.39 14.34
CA PRO A 173 4.41 -16.38 15.33
C PRO A 173 3.56 -15.76 16.45
N ARG A 174 2.70 -16.60 17.03
CA ARG A 174 2.05 -16.34 18.33
C ARG A 174 2.77 -17.21 19.37
N PRO A 175 2.89 -16.75 20.64
CA PRO A 175 3.45 -17.57 21.69
C PRO A 175 2.68 -18.89 21.75
N GLY A 176 3.42 -20.00 21.73
CA GLY A 176 2.86 -21.32 22.00
C GLY A 176 2.18 -21.29 23.37
N LYS A 177 0.94 -21.78 23.43
CA LYS A 177 0.28 -22.08 24.72
C LYS A 177 1.04 -23.16 25.47
#